data_AF-A0AA39UY70-F1
#
_entry.id   AF-A0AA39UY70-F1
#
_cell.length_a   1.000
_cell.length_b   1.000
_cell.length_c   1.000
_cell.angle_alpha   90.00
_cell.angle_beta   90.00
_cell.angle_gamma   90.00
#
_symmetry.space_group_name_H-M   'P 1'
#
loop_
_entity.id
_entity.type
_entity.pdbx_description
1 polymer ?
#
loop_
_entity_poly.entity_id
_entity_poly.type
_entity_poly.pdbx_seq_one_letter_code
_entity_poly.pdbx_strand_id
1 'polypeptide(L)'
;MDLVLDIADSLVLDKAWAHIFPLYANTSSTSHLYGHGDPISLASPISSWPRDYPLRQIISLTVLTLLGVHVLYFTISWLSYTFIFNHDMMHHPRFLPNQVRLEIITSLKAFPVMTLLTVPLFQAEVMGYSKLYDGVDTYGWTYLFISIPLYLLFTDYCIYWIHRWLHIPILYKMLHKPHHKWIIPTPWSAYAFHPVDGYLQSIPYHLFIFIFPLHRVAYLSLFTTVTIWTILIHDSDMITGHPLETVINGPAHHTLHHLYFTVNYGQYFTWADKMGGSYRQPKKELDPLLEVQLRGGKKEQ
;
A
#
# COMPACT_ATOMS: atom_id res chain seq x y z
N MET A 1 -3.88 6.22 10.53
CA MET A 1 -3.81 5.03 11.39
C MET A 1 -4.45 5.22 12.75
N ASP A 2 -4.52 6.43 13.30
CA ASP A 2 -5.21 6.72 14.57
C ASP A 2 -6.68 6.24 14.62
N LEU A 3 -7.49 6.54 13.60
CA LEU A 3 -8.88 6.06 13.51
C LEU A 3 -8.96 4.53 13.49
N VAL A 4 -8.07 3.88 12.73
CA VAL A 4 -8.04 2.41 12.64
C VAL A 4 -7.66 1.82 14.00
N LEU A 5 -6.68 2.42 14.68
CA LEU A 5 -6.24 2.00 16.01
C LEU A 5 -7.36 2.16 17.04
N ASP A 6 -8.07 3.30 17.07
CA ASP A 6 -9.15 3.54 18.02
C ASP A 6 -10.36 2.61 17.82
N ILE A 7 -10.72 2.36 16.55
CA ILE A 7 -11.73 1.35 16.21
C ILE A 7 -11.28 -0.03 16.66
N ALA A 8 -10.03 -0.41 16.36
CA ALA A 8 -9.49 -1.71 16.74
C ALA A 8 -9.40 -1.89 18.26
N ASP A 9 -9.01 -0.84 18.99
CA ASP A 9 -9.02 -0.79 20.46
C ASP A 9 -10.41 -1.07 21.00
N SER A 10 -11.42 -0.38 20.47
CA SER A 10 -12.80 -0.50 20.92
C SER A 10 -13.43 -1.86 20.60
N LEU A 11 -13.06 -2.50 19.48
CA LEU A 11 -13.62 -3.78 19.06
C LEU A 11 -12.91 -5.00 19.66
N VAL A 12 -11.57 -4.98 19.67
CA VAL A 12 -10.76 -6.19 19.90
C VAL A 12 -9.53 -5.93 20.79
N LEU A 13 -8.74 -4.89 20.54
CA LEU A 13 -7.42 -4.77 21.18
C LEU A 13 -7.51 -4.50 22.67
N ASP A 14 -8.51 -3.75 23.18
CA ASP A 14 -8.68 -3.57 24.62
C ASP A 14 -8.82 -4.91 25.34
N LYS A 15 -9.62 -5.82 24.78
CA LYS A 15 -9.83 -7.17 25.34
C LYS A 15 -8.56 -8.02 25.23
N ALA A 16 -7.87 -7.94 24.09
CA ALA A 16 -6.63 -8.69 23.87
C ALA A 16 -5.52 -8.23 24.84
N TRP A 17 -5.29 -6.93 24.96
CA TRP A 17 -4.31 -6.36 25.88
C TRP A 17 -4.66 -6.64 27.34
N ALA A 18 -5.95 -6.59 27.71
CA ALA A 18 -6.37 -6.93 29.06
C ALA A 18 -6.20 -8.42 29.40
N HIS A 19 -6.25 -9.30 28.40
CA HIS A 19 -5.95 -10.72 28.60
C HIS A 19 -4.45 -10.99 28.78
N ILE A 20 -3.59 -10.29 28.03
CA ILE A 20 -2.14 -10.47 28.06
C ILE A 20 -1.52 -9.76 29.28
N PHE A 21 -1.97 -8.55 29.58
CA PHE A 21 -1.49 -7.68 30.64
C PHE A 21 -2.67 -7.19 31.51
N PRO A 22 -3.29 -8.06 32.31
CA PRO A 22 -4.41 -7.67 33.16
C PRO A 22 -3.97 -6.70 34.26
N LEU A 23 -4.73 -5.63 34.44
CA LEU A 23 -4.64 -4.77 35.62
C LEU A 23 -5.42 -5.41 36.76
N TYR A 24 -4.73 -6.08 37.67
CA TYR A 24 -5.33 -6.55 38.91
C TYR A 24 -5.50 -5.37 39.86
N ALA A 25 -6.75 -4.90 40.02
CA ALA A 25 -7.07 -4.01 41.12
C ALA A 25 -6.88 -4.80 42.43
N ASN A 26 -5.94 -4.39 43.28
CA ASN A 26 -5.95 -4.82 44.68
C ASN A 26 -7.25 -4.29 45.30
N THR A 27 -8.24 -5.15 45.48
CA THR A 27 -9.36 -4.89 46.39
C THR A 27 -8.82 -4.93 47.82
N SER A 28 -8.15 -3.85 48.21
CA SER A 28 -7.73 -3.59 49.60
C SER A 28 -8.17 -2.18 49.98
N SER A 29 -9.48 -1.96 49.92
CA SER A 29 -10.14 -0.85 50.62
C SER A 29 -11.32 -1.44 51.38
N THR A 30 -11.08 -1.80 52.63
CA THR A 30 -12.12 -1.98 53.64
C THR A 30 -12.94 -0.70 53.73
N SER A 31 -14.18 -0.73 53.28
CA SER A 31 -15.23 0.14 53.81
C SER A 31 -16.46 -0.71 54.09
N HIS A 32 -16.52 -1.23 55.32
CA HIS A 32 -17.79 -1.57 55.94
C HIS A 32 -18.64 -0.30 55.96
N LEU A 33 -19.73 -0.26 55.19
CA LEU A 33 -20.94 0.48 55.53
C LEU A 33 -22.10 -0.04 54.67
N TYR A 34 -23.07 -0.61 55.37
CA TYR A 34 -24.42 -1.06 55.01
C TYR A 34 -25.02 -0.57 53.69
N GLY A 35 -25.62 -1.50 52.94
CA GLY A 35 -26.73 -1.21 52.02
C GLY A 35 -26.72 -2.05 50.74
N HIS A 36 -27.72 -2.93 50.61
CA HIS A 36 -28.18 -3.64 49.41
C HIS A 36 -27.22 -3.80 48.22
N GLY A 37 -26.67 -5.01 48.09
CA GLY A 37 -25.89 -5.43 46.93
C GLY A 37 -26.77 -5.69 45.70
N ASP A 38 -26.63 -4.81 44.71
CA ASP A 38 -26.65 -5.24 43.32
C ASP A 38 -25.38 -6.09 43.07
N PRO A 39 -25.44 -7.18 42.28
CA PRO A 39 -24.24 -7.92 41.94
C PRO A 39 -23.28 -6.97 41.22
N ILE A 40 -22.09 -6.81 41.79
CA ILE A 40 -20.96 -6.10 41.19
C ILE A 40 -20.82 -6.61 39.76
N SER A 41 -21.16 -5.77 38.79
CA SER A 41 -20.80 -5.99 37.39
C SER A 41 -19.32 -6.32 37.37
N LEU A 42 -18.96 -7.55 36.99
CA LEU A 42 -17.57 -7.94 36.83
C LEU A 42 -16.96 -6.90 35.89
N ALA A 43 -16.15 -5.99 36.44
CA ALA A 43 -15.54 -4.94 35.65
C ALA A 43 -14.83 -5.64 34.49
N SER A 44 -15.18 -5.25 33.25
CA SER A 44 -14.51 -5.75 32.06
C SER A 44 -13.01 -5.71 32.31
N PRO A 45 -12.25 -6.78 32.03
CA PRO A 45 -10.83 -6.80 32.32
C PRO A 45 -10.17 -5.59 31.66
N ILE A 46 -9.44 -4.81 32.45
CA ILE A 46 -8.72 -3.61 32.01
C ILE A 46 -7.26 -3.99 31.82
N SER A 47 -6.65 -3.52 30.73
CA SER A 47 -5.22 -3.69 30.48
C SER A 47 -4.40 -2.78 31.40
N SER A 48 -3.30 -3.29 31.97
CA SER A 48 -2.31 -2.45 32.65
C SER A 48 -1.53 -1.55 31.69
N TRP A 49 -1.62 -1.82 30.39
CA TRP A 49 -1.13 -0.94 29.32
C TRP A 49 -2.29 -0.10 28.76
N PRO A 50 -2.38 1.20 29.13
CA PRO A 50 -3.44 2.08 28.63
C PRO A 50 -3.27 2.36 27.12
N ARG A 51 -4.33 2.88 26.47
CA ARG A 51 -4.36 3.11 25.00
C ARG A 51 -3.28 4.08 24.51
N ASP A 52 -2.88 5.02 25.35
CA ASP A 52 -1.83 6.01 25.09
C ASP A 52 -0.41 5.47 25.33
N TYR A 53 -0.25 4.24 25.83
CA TYR A 53 1.06 3.66 26.08
C TYR A 53 1.81 3.38 24.77
N PRO A 54 3.00 3.97 24.53
CA PRO A 54 3.67 3.91 23.22
C PRO A 54 3.98 2.49 22.73
N LEU A 55 4.41 1.57 23.61
CA LEU A 55 4.71 0.20 23.17
C LEU A 55 3.44 -0.56 22.77
N ARG A 56 2.31 -0.32 23.47
CA ARG A 56 1.00 -0.87 23.08
C ARG A 56 0.63 -0.39 21.69
N GLN A 57 0.77 0.92 21.44
CA GLN A 57 0.46 1.52 20.14
C GLN A 57 1.36 0.96 19.05
N ILE A 58 2.69 0.95 19.24
CA ILE A 58 3.65 0.43 18.25
C ILE A 58 3.36 -1.03 17.89
N ILE A 59 3.12 -1.89 18.88
CA ILE A 59 2.81 -3.31 18.64
C ILE A 59 1.47 -3.44 17.91
N SER A 60 0.45 -2.71 18.37
CA SER A 60 -0.89 -2.74 17.76
C SER A 60 -0.86 -2.25 16.32
N LEU A 61 -0.20 -1.12 16.04
CA LEU A 61 0.01 -0.58 14.70
C LEU A 61 0.74 -1.58 13.82
N THR A 62 1.80 -2.21 14.32
CA THR A 62 2.54 -3.24 13.56
C THR A 62 1.63 -4.41 13.15
N VAL A 63 0.84 -4.93 14.11
CA VAL A 63 -0.08 -6.05 13.85
C VAL A 63 -1.19 -5.64 12.88
N LEU A 64 -1.81 -4.48 13.08
CA LEU A 64 -2.89 -3.97 12.23
C LEU A 64 -2.40 -3.69 10.81
N THR A 65 -1.22 -3.08 10.65
CA THR A 65 -0.63 -2.81 9.33
C THR A 65 -0.29 -4.11 8.61
N LEU A 66 0.31 -5.10 9.30
CA LEU A 66 0.57 -6.41 8.72
C LEU A 66 -0.72 -7.10 8.31
N LEU A 67 -1.74 -7.13 9.18
CA LEU A 67 -3.03 -7.73 8.83
C LEU A 67 -3.66 -7.03 7.62
N GLY A 68 -3.69 -5.70 7.62
CA GLY A 68 -4.27 -4.89 6.56
C GLY A 68 -3.59 -5.11 5.21
N VAL A 69 -2.24 -5.10 5.17
CA VAL A 69 -1.51 -5.32 3.91
C VAL A 69 -1.74 -6.74 3.38
N HIS A 70 -1.79 -7.76 4.25
CA HIS A 70 -2.06 -9.13 3.80
C HIS A 70 -3.48 -9.27 3.25
N VAL A 71 -4.49 -8.74 3.96
CA VAL A 71 -5.88 -8.78 3.51
C VAL A 71 -6.04 -8.08 2.16
N LEU A 72 -5.53 -6.85 2.03
CA LEU A 72 -5.62 -6.10 0.78
C LEU A 72 -4.84 -6.77 -0.36
N TYR A 73 -3.59 -7.17 -0.12
CA TYR A 73 -2.76 -7.82 -1.12
C TYR A 73 -3.41 -9.11 -1.63
N PHE A 74 -3.76 -10.04 -0.75
CA PHE A 74 -4.34 -11.30 -1.19
C PHE A 74 -5.71 -11.13 -1.83
N THR A 75 -6.56 -10.22 -1.33
CA THR A 75 -7.90 -10.02 -1.91
C THR A 75 -7.79 -9.37 -3.29
N ILE A 76 -7.07 -8.26 -3.42
CA ILE A 76 -7.02 -7.49 -4.66
C ILE A 76 -6.16 -8.20 -5.71
N SER A 77 -5.01 -8.76 -5.33
CA SER A 77 -4.21 -9.54 -6.29
C SER A 77 -4.93 -10.80 -6.72
N TRP A 78 -5.72 -11.47 -5.85
CA TRP A 78 -6.53 -12.61 -6.27
C TRP A 78 -7.64 -12.22 -7.25
N LEU A 79 -8.37 -11.13 -6.96
CA LEU A 79 -9.40 -10.61 -7.86
C LEU A 79 -8.81 -10.23 -9.21
N SER A 80 -7.71 -9.47 -9.22
CA SER A 80 -7.04 -9.07 -10.46
C SER A 80 -6.51 -10.28 -11.23
N TYR A 81 -5.82 -11.18 -10.55
CA TYR A 81 -5.28 -12.39 -11.15
C TYR A 81 -6.37 -13.27 -11.76
N THR A 82 -7.53 -13.39 -11.11
CA THR A 82 -8.60 -14.28 -11.56
C THR A 82 -9.44 -13.67 -12.69
N PHE A 83 -9.73 -12.37 -12.61
CA PHE A 83 -10.75 -11.73 -13.47
C PHE A 83 -10.18 -10.76 -14.51
N ILE A 84 -8.96 -10.26 -14.33
CA ILE A 84 -8.35 -9.21 -15.18
C ILE A 84 -7.12 -9.74 -15.90
N PHE A 85 -6.22 -10.42 -15.18
CA PHE A 85 -4.94 -10.88 -15.72
C PHE A 85 -5.11 -11.89 -16.87
N ASN A 86 -4.48 -11.59 -18.00
CA ASN A 86 -4.45 -12.52 -19.13
C ASN A 86 -3.42 -13.63 -18.88
N HIS A 87 -3.92 -14.83 -18.59
CA HIS A 87 -3.07 -15.98 -18.25
C HIS A 87 -2.20 -16.47 -19.42
N ASP A 88 -2.49 -16.10 -20.67
CA ASP A 88 -1.63 -16.40 -21.82
C ASP A 88 -0.23 -15.78 -21.66
N MET A 89 -0.12 -14.68 -20.90
CA MET A 89 1.17 -14.06 -20.53
C MET A 89 2.14 -15.04 -19.87
N MET A 90 1.64 -16.07 -19.18
CA MET A 90 2.46 -17.07 -18.51
C MET A 90 3.24 -17.96 -19.49
N HIS A 91 2.85 -17.97 -20.76
CA HIS A 91 3.58 -18.65 -21.84
C HIS A 91 4.68 -17.79 -22.47
N HIS A 92 4.83 -16.53 -22.03
CA HIS A 92 5.85 -15.64 -22.54
C HIS A 92 7.26 -16.17 -22.21
N PRO A 93 8.24 -16.09 -23.14
CA PRO A 93 9.58 -16.67 -22.95
C PRO A 93 10.38 -16.08 -21.77
N ARG A 94 10.05 -14.84 -21.38
CA ARG A 94 10.63 -14.15 -20.22
C ARG A 94 9.81 -14.32 -18.93
N PHE A 95 8.73 -15.10 -18.97
CA PHE A 95 8.00 -15.51 -17.77
C PHE A 95 8.78 -16.60 -17.03
N LEU A 96 9.06 -16.39 -15.75
CA LEU A 96 9.93 -17.27 -15.00
C LEU A 96 9.22 -18.55 -14.52
N PRO A 97 9.94 -19.68 -14.39
CA PRO A 97 9.39 -20.86 -13.74
C PRO A 97 8.95 -20.55 -12.31
N ASN A 98 7.71 -20.93 -11.95
CA ASN A 98 7.10 -20.66 -10.65
C ASN A 98 7.02 -19.16 -10.28
N GLN A 99 6.96 -18.25 -11.27
CA GLN A 99 7.02 -16.82 -11.05
C GLN A 99 6.00 -16.33 -10.00
N VAL A 100 4.72 -16.67 -10.14
CA VAL A 100 3.66 -16.26 -9.20
C VAL A 100 4.00 -16.63 -7.75
N ARG A 101 4.49 -17.85 -7.52
CA ARG A 101 4.92 -18.28 -6.17
C ARG A 101 6.10 -17.45 -5.67
N LEU A 102 7.07 -17.16 -6.54
CA LEU A 102 8.24 -16.36 -6.18
C LEU A 102 7.88 -14.90 -5.90
N GLU A 103 6.95 -14.32 -6.67
CA GLU A 103 6.40 -12.97 -6.45
C GLU A 103 5.74 -12.91 -5.07
N ILE A 104 4.83 -13.84 -4.76
CA ILE A 104 4.17 -13.94 -3.45
C ILE A 104 5.19 -14.06 -2.31
N ILE A 105 6.14 -14.99 -2.40
CA ILE A 105 7.17 -15.18 -1.36
C ILE A 105 8.01 -13.90 -1.17
N THR A 106 8.32 -13.19 -2.26
CA THR A 106 9.10 -11.95 -2.21
C THR A 106 8.31 -10.85 -1.52
N SER A 107 7.03 -10.67 -1.87
CA SER A 107 6.12 -9.72 -1.21
C SER A 107 5.98 -10.01 0.29
N LEU A 108 5.74 -11.27 0.66
CA LEU A 108 5.61 -11.67 2.07
C LEU A 108 6.89 -11.43 2.89
N LYS A 109 8.07 -11.57 2.27
CA LYS A 109 9.35 -11.23 2.90
C LYS A 109 9.55 -9.71 3.03
N ALA A 110 8.98 -8.93 2.13
CA ALA A 110 9.11 -7.47 2.15
C ALA A 110 8.24 -6.82 3.23
N PHE A 111 7.02 -7.33 3.45
CA PHE A 111 6.03 -6.70 4.34
C PHE A 111 6.53 -6.41 5.77
N PRO A 112 7.22 -7.32 6.49
CA PRO A 112 7.68 -7.03 7.85
C PRO A 112 8.68 -5.88 7.92
N VAL A 113 9.62 -5.82 6.97
CA VAL A 113 10.65 -4.77 6.96
C VAL A 113 10.04 -3.43 6.52
N MET A 114 9.16 -3.44 5.51
CA MET A 114 8.42 -2.23 5.14
C MET A 114 7.57 -1.71 6.30
N THR A 115 6.86 -2.60 6.99
CA THR A 115 6.05 -2.23 8.16
C THR A 115 6.93 -1.62 9.24
N LEU A 116 8.07 -2.23 9.55
CA LEU A 116 9.03 -1.69 10.53
C LEU A 116 9.48 -0.27 10.18
N LEU A 117 9.72 0.01 8.89
CA LEU A 117 10.13 1.34 8.42
C LEU A 117 8.97 2.36 8.43
N THR A 118 7.73 1.91 8.22
CA THR A 118 6.55 2.78 8.16
C THR A 118 5.91 3.06 9.52
N VAL A 119 5.96 2.12 10.47
CA VAL A 119 5.35 2.25 11.81
C VAL A 119 5.79 3.53 12.55
N PRO A 120 7.05 4.00 12.49
CA PRO A 120 7.41 5.29 13.07
C PRO A 120 6.58 6.48 12.55
N LEU A 121 6.21 6.47 11.27
CA LEU A 121 5.36 7.51 10.68
C LEU A 121 3.91 7.39 11.19
N PHE A 122 3.39 6.18 11.31
CA PHE A 122 2.07 5.94 11.92
C PHE A 122 2.04 6.29 13.40
N GLN A 123 3.10 6.02 14.14
CA GLN A 123 3.22 6.41 15.53
C GLN A 123 3.23 7.93 15.66
N ALA A 124 3.99 8.63 14.81
CA ALA A 124 4.00 10.09 14.79
C ALA A 124 2.62 10.67 14.42
N GLU A 125 1.91 10.03 13.50
CA GLU A 125 0.52 10.37 13.16
C GLU A 125 -0.40 10.24 14.39
N VAL A 126 -0.37 9.09 15.09
CA VAL A 126 -1.17 8.81 16.30
C VAL A 126 -0.84 9.76 17.45
N MET A 127 0.42 10.18 17.58
CA MET A 127 0.86 11.17 18.57
C MET A 127 0.43 12.61 18.23
N GLY A 128 -0.26 12.82 17.11
CA GLY A 128 -0.79 14.13 16.72
C GLY A 128 0.23 15.03 16.02
N TYR A 129 1.35 14.50 15.50
CA TYR A 129 2.30 15.30 14.73
C TYR A 129 1.87 15.54 13.28
N SER A 130 0.87 14.80 12.80
CA SER A 130 0.29 15.02 11.47
C SER A 130 -0.70 16.20 11.47
N LYS A 131 -1.05 16.67 10.27
CA LYS A 131 -2.07 17.70 10.02
C LYS A 131 -3.42 17.09 9.62
N LEU A 132 -3.67 15.84 10.02
CA LEU A 132 -4.97 15.23 9.79
C LEU A 132 -6.05 15.97 10.58
N TYR A 133 -7.21 16.14 9.97
CA TYR A 133 -8.38 16.75 10.60
C TYR A 133 -9.63 15.90 10.39
N ASP A 134 -10.59 16.02 11.31
CA ASP A 134 -11.81 15.22 11.32
C ASP A 134 -13.03 15.94 10.75
N GLY A 135 -13.26 17.17 11.19
CA GLY A 135 -14.45 17.92 10.80
C GLY A 135 -14.29 18.58 9.45
N VAL A 136 -15.26 18.39 8.53
CA VAL A 136 -15.28 19.16 7.27
C VAL A 136 -15.45 20.66 7.57
N ASP A 137 -16.02 21.04 8.70
CA ASP A 137 -16.10 22.42 9.20
C ASP A 137 -14.73 23.08 9.43
N THR A 138 -13.64 22.31 9.60
CA THR A 138 -12.30 22.86 9.85
C THR A 138 -11.74 23.61 8.62
N TYR A 139 -11.97 23.08 7.41
CA TYR A 139 -11.44 23.66 6.14
C TYR A 139 -12.50 23.83 5.04
N GLY A 140 -13.71 23.32 5.24
CA GLY A 140 -14.81 23.34 4.28
C GLY A 140 -14.75 22.25 3.21
N TRP A 141 -15.90 22.00 2.58
CA TRP A 141 -16.05 21.02 1.49
C TRP A 141 -15.15 21.33 0.29
N THR A 142 -15.01 22.61 -0.06
CA THR A 142 -14.17 23.05 -1.18
C THR A 142 -12.72 22.61 -0.99
N TYR A 143 -12.16 22.81 0.20
CA TYR A 143 -10.79 22.37 0.49
C TYR A 143 -10.68 20.86 0.46
N LEU A 144 -11.64 20.13 1.06
CA LEU A 144 -11.65 18.67 1.02
C LEU A 144 -11.56 18.14 -0.42
N PHE A 145 -12.40 18.62 -1.33
CA PHE A 145 -12.39 18.17 -2.72
C PHE A 145 -11.14 18.58 -3.49
N ILE A 146 -10.56 19.75 -3.20
CA ILE A 146 -9.29 20.19 -3.82
C ILE A 146 -8.08 19.45 -3.25
N SER A 147 -8.11 19.07 -1.98
CA SER A 147 -7.01 18.38 -1.31
C SER A 147 -6.74 16.98 -1.89
N ILE A 148 -7.76 16.33 -2.47
CA ILE A 148 -7.65 15.02 -3.13
C ILE A 148 -6.75 15.06 -4.38
N PRO A 149 -7.04 15.87 -5.42
CA PRO A 149 -6.15 16.00 -6.57
C PRO A 149 -4.79 16.58 -6.18
N LEU A 150 -4.71 17.47 -5.18
CA LEU A 150 -3.42 17.93 -4.66
C LEU A 150 -2.59 16.77 -4.07
N TYR A 151 -3.21 15.89 -3.29
CA TYR A 151 -2.57 14.68 -2.78
C TYR A 151 -2.07 13.78 -3.92
N LEU A 152 -2.93 13.52 -4.91
CA LEU A 152 -2.56 12.66 -6.04
C LEU A 152 -1.41 13.26 -6.86
N LEU A 153 -1.46 14.56 -7.19
CA LEU A 153 -0.39 15.23 -7.94
C LEU A 153 0.93 15.31 -7.16
N PHE A 154 0.87 15.60 -5.86
CA PHE A 154 2.06 15.63 -5.00
C PHE A 154 2.72 14.26 -4.94
N THR A 155 1.92 13.23 -4.63
CA THR A 155 2.44 11.88 -4.45
C THR A 155 2.97 11.31 -5.76
N ASP A 156 2.26 11.51 -6.88
CA ASP A 156 2.70 11.13 -8.22
C ASP A 156 4.05 11.76 -8.58
N TYR A 157 4.23 13.05 -8.33
CA TYR A 157 5.47 13.75 -8.67
C TYR A 157 6.66 13.26 -7.83
N CYS A 158 6.45 13.09 -6.53
CA CYS A 158 7.49 12.58 -5.64
C CYS A 158 7.86 11.13 -5.99
N ILE A 159 6.88 10.28 -6.27
CA ILE A 159 7.12 8.88 -6.64
C ILE A 159 7.84 8.80 -7.98
N TYR A 160 7.43 9.60 -8.96
CA TYR A 160 8.13 9.69 -10.24
C TYR A 160 9.64 9.92 -10.06
N TRP A 161 10.04 10.86 -9.18
CA TRP A 161 11.46 11.11 -8.92
C TRP A 161 12.14 9.99 -8.15
N ILE A 162 11.50 9.46 -7.09
CA ILE A 162 12.04 8.35 -6.32
C ILE A 162 12.25 7.13 -7.22
N HIS A 163 11.26 6.80 -8.04
CA HIS A 163 11.30 5.72 -9.00
C HIS A 163 12.39 5.95 -10.05
N ARG A 164 12.47 7.15 -10.63
CA ARG A 164 13.54 7.50 -11.58
C ARG A 164 14.94 7.42 -10.94
N TRP A 165 15.10 7.81 -9.68
CA TRP A 165 16.36 7.65 -8.94
C TRP A 165 16.69 6.19 -8.64
N LEU A 166 15.68 5.36 -8.36
CA LEU A 166 15.86 3.91 -8.20
C LEU A 166 16.39 3.23 -9.46
N HIS A 167 16.30 3.88 -10.64
CA HIS A 167 16.94 3.42 -11.88
C HIS A 167 18.38 3.93 -12.09
N ILE A 168 18.94 4.73 -11.18
CA ILE A 168 20.37 5.06 -11.17
C ILE A 168 21.16 3.76 -10.91
N PRO A 169 22.24 3.45 -11.66
CA PRO A 169 22.84 2.11 -11.69
C PRO A 169 23.13 1.45 -10.32
N ILE A 170 23.59 2.23 -9.35
CA ILE A 170 23.89 1.74 -7.99
C ILE A 170 22.60 1.38 -7.26
N LEU A 171 21.63 2.29 -7.21
CA LEU A 171 20.34 2.09 -6.56
C LEU A 171 19.53 1.00 -7.26
N TYR A 172 19.57 0.96 -8.59
CA TYR A 172 18.93 -0.09 -9.38
C TYR A 172 19.47 -1.46 -8.99
N LYS A 173 20.79 -1.65 -9.03
CA LYS A 173 21.40 -2.94 -8.70
C LYS A 173 21.06 -3.40 -7.28
N MET A 174 21.02 -2.47 -6.32
CA MET A 174 20.82 -2.79 -4.90
C MET A 174 19.34 -2.99 -4.52
N LEU A 175 18.45 -2.14 -5.05
CA LEU A 175 17.09 -1.99 -4.54
C LEU A 175 16.03 -2.40 -5.58
N HIS A 176 16.16 -1.93 -6.82
CA HIS A 176 15.05 -1.99 -7.79
C HIS A 176 15.14 -3.13 -8.80
N LYS A 177 16.36 -3.65 -9.07
CA LYS A 177 16.59 -4.83 -9.91
C LYS A 177 15.81 -6.08 -9.44
N PRO A 178 15.66 -6.36 -8.14
CA PRO A 178 14.78 -7.43 -7.67
C PRO A 178 13.34 -7.32 -8.16
N HIS A 179 12.80 -6.10 -8.27
CA HIS A 179 11.48 -5.82 -8.82
C HIS A 179 11.44 -6.08 -10.34
N HIS A 180 12.41 -5.52 -11.07
CA HIS A 180 12.55 -5.67 -12.53
C HIS A 180 12.95 -7.06 -13.01
N LYS A 181 13.13 -8.01 -12.08
CA LYS A 181 13.25 -9.43 -12.42
C LYS A 181 11.95 -9.96 -13.04
N TRP A 182 10.80 -9.39 -12.67
CA TRP A 182 9.47 -9.78 -13.17
C TRP A 182 9.14 -9.03 -14.47
N ILE A 183 9.85 -9.33 -15.55
CA ILE A 183 9.71 -8.61 -16.84
C ILE A 183 8.27 -8.66 -17.39
N ILE A 184 7.59 -9.78 -17.18
CA ILE A 184 6.15 -9.93 -17.44
C ILE A 184 5.49 -10.05 -16.07
N PRO A 185 5.21 -8.93 -15.39
CA PRO A 185 4.67 -8.95 -14.04
C PRO A 185 3.27 -9.58 -14.02
N THR A 186 2.94 -10.24 -12.92
CA THR A 186 1.54 -10.53 -12.56
C THR A 186 1.10 -9.58 -11.45
N PRO A 187 -0.20 -9.45 -11.14
CA PRO A 187 -0.66 -8.62 -10.02
C PRO A 187 -0.07 -9.04 -8.67
N TRP A 188 0.50 -10.25 -8.55
CA TRP A 188 1.23 -10.68 -7.36
C TRP A 188 2.61 -10.01 -7.22
N SER A 189 3.16 -9.46 -8.29
CA SER A 189 4.48 -8.79 -8.31
C SER A 189 4.48 -7.38 -7.71
N ALA A 190 3.30 -6.81 -7.45
CA ALA A 190 3.12 -5.41 -7.07
C ALA A 190 3.91 -4.98 -5.81
N TYR A 191 4.19 -5.93 -4.92
CA TYR A 191 5.03 -5.75 -3.71
C TYR A 191 6.28 -6.64 -3.70
N ALA A 192 6.59 -7.30 -4.82
CA ALA A 192 7.69 -8.25 -4.94
C ALA A 192 9.02 -7.53 -5.25
N PHE A 193 9.45 -6.65 -4.35
CA PHE A 193 10.66 -5.84 -4.48
C PHE A 193 11.49 -5.83 -3.20
N HIS A 194 12.65 -5.17 -3.21
CA HIS A 194 13.44 -4.97 -2.00
C HIS A 194 12.64 -4.10 -0.99
N PRO A 195 12.56 -4.43 0.31
CA PRO A 195 11.69 -3.69 1.23
C PRO A 195 11.98 -2.18 1.29
N VAL A 196 13.25 -1.78 1.19
CA VAL A 196 13.63 -0.35 1.14
C VAL A 196 13.15 0.34 -0.15
N ASP A 197 13.08 -0.38 -1.27
CA ASP A 197 12.52 0.16 -2.52
C ASP A 197 11.05 0.55 -2.31
N GLY A 198 10.22 -0.39 -1.86
CA GLY A 198 8.82 -0.11 -1.56
C GLY A 198 8.60 0.95 -0.51
N TYR A 199 9.42 0.96 0.54
CA TYR A 199 9.36 2.00 1.56
C TYR A 199 9.64 3.37 0.96
N LEU A 200 10.71 3.52 0.17
CA LEU A 200 11.03 4.79 -0.49
C LEU A 200 9.87 5.26 -1.36
N GLN A 201 9.29 4.36 -2.17
CA GLN A 201 8.14 4.71 -3.01
C GLN A 201 6.88 5.01 -2.20
N SER A 202 6.71 4.48 -0.98
CA SER A 202 5.54 4.77 -0.13
C SER A 202 5.66 6.05 0.69
N ILE A 203 6.88 6.58 0.91
CA ILE A 203 7.12 7.79 1.73
C ILE A 203 6.21 8.97 1.33
N PRO A 204 6.02 9.31 0.04
CA PRO A 204 5.24 10.49 -0.34
C PRO A 204 3.81 10.48 0.19
N TYR A 205 3.19 9.29 0.27
CA TYR A 205 1.84 9.11 0.82
C TYR A 205 1.76 9.52 2.28
N HIS A 206 2.77 9.16 3.07
CA HIS A 206 2.84 9.50 4.48
C HIS A 206 3.31 10.94 4.69
N LEU A 207 4.24 11.42 3.88
CA LEU A 207 4.81 12.76 4.03
C LEU A 207 3.77 13.86 3.79
N PHE A 208 2.80 13.64 2.89
CA PHE A 208 1.78 14.63 2.57
C PHE A 208 1.08 15.16 3.81
N ILE A 209 0.63 14.28 4.72
CA ILE A 209 -0.15 14.66 5.90
C ILE A 209 0.68 15.36 6.98
N PHE A 210 2.01 15.35 6.90
CA PHE A 210 2.87 16.14 7.79
C PHE A 210 3.12 17.55 7.25
N ILE A 211 2.90 17.77 5.95
CA ILE A 211 3.12 19.06 5.28
C ILE A 211 1.80 19.80 5.07
N PHE A 212 0.77 19.09 4.61
CA PHE A 212 -0.52 19.65 4.21
C PHE A 212 -1.66 19.04 5.04
N PRO A 213 -2.67 19.84 5.42
CA PRO A 213 -3.88 19.31 6.02
C PRO A 213 -4.61 18.33 5.08
N LEU A 214 -5.12 17.24 5.64
CA LEU A 214 -5.94 16.29 4.90
C LEU A 214 -6.99 15.68 5.82
N HIS A 215 -8.21 15.51 5.30
CA HIS A 215 -9.27 14.90 6.08
C HIS A 215 -8.94 13.44 6.38
N ARG A 216 -9.10 13.00 7.63
CA ARG A 216 -8.66 11.69 8.12
C ARG A 216 -9.23 10.52 7.31
N VAL A 217 -10.52 10.55 6.99
CA VAL A 217 -11.16 9.51 6.17
C VAL A 217 -10.69 9.56 4.71
N ALA A 218 -10.41 10.76 4.18
CA ALA A 218 -9.91 10.90 2.81
C ALA A 218 -8.50 10.33 2.70
N TYR A 219 -7.64 10.58 3.69
CA TYR A 219 -6.32 9.98 3.79
C TYR A 219 -6.37 8.45 3.78
N LEU A 220 -7.20 7.84 4.65
CA LEU A 220 -7.33 6.38 4.72
C LEU A 220 -7.87 5.78 3.41
N SER A 221 -8.85 6.46 2.80
CA SER A 221 -9.42 6.07 1.50
C SER A 221 -8.35 6.11 0.40
N LEU A 222 -7.59 7.21 0.31
CA LEU A 222 -6.53 7.39 -0.69
C LEU A 222 -5.39 6.39 -0.51
N PHE A 223 -5.01 6.10 0.73
CA PHE A 223 -4.01 5.08 1.05
C PHE A 223 -4.45 3.66 0.60
N THR A 224 -5.74 3.35 0.76
CA THR A 224 -6.32 2.09 0.26
C THR A 224 -6.36 2.04 -1.26
N THR A 225 -6.83 3.13 -1.90
CA THR A 225 -6.88 3.25 -3.37
C THR A 225 -5.49 3.12 -4.00
N VAL A 226 -4.45 3.64 -3.34
CA VAL A 226 -3.05 3.45 -3.72
C VAL A 226 -2.66 2.00 -3.86
N THR A 227 -3.04 1.19 -2.87
CA THR A 227 -2.69 -0.24 -2.82
C THR A 227 -3.39 -0.98 -3.96
N ILE A 228 -4.66 -0.66 -4.20
CA ILE A 228 -5.43 -1.22 -5.32
C ILE A 228 -4.79 -0.83 -6.64
N TRP A 229 -4.51 0.47 -6.84
CA TRP A 229 -3.88 0.97 -8.06
C TRP A 229 -2.54 0.30 -8.35
N THR A 230 -1.66 0.22 -7.35
CA THR A 230 -0.36 -0.43 -7.47
C THR A 230 -0.50 -1.88 -7.92
N ILE A 231 -1.51 -2.63 -7.47
CA ILE A 231 -1.75 -4.00 -7.94
C ILE A 231 -2.23 -4.02 -9.40
N LEU A 232 -3.21 -3.18 -9.74
CA LEU A 232 -3.83 -3.16 -11.07
C LEU A 232 -2.88 -2.72 -12.19
N ILE A 233 -1.86 -1.91 -11.90
CA ILE A 233 -0.87 -1.56 -12.92
C ILE A 233 0.11 -2.71 -13.23
N HIS A 234 0.14 -3.78 -12.44
CA HIS A 234 1.04 -4.93 -12.60
C HIS A 234 0.41 -6.13 -13.32
N ASP A 235 -0.65 -5.93 -14.11
CA ASP A 235 -1.33 -7.03 -14.82
C ASP A 235 -0.71 -7.42 -16.18
N SER A 236 0.40 -6.79 -16.60
CA SER A 236 0.99 -6.96 -17.95
C SER A 236 0.02 -6.67 -19.12
N ASP A 237 -1.13 -6.07 -18.84
CA ASP A 237 -2.17 -5.84 -19.84
C ASP A 237 -1.87 -4.56 -20.65
N MET A 238 -1.98 -4.70 -21.98
CA MET A 238 -1.68 -3.65 -22.96
C MET A 238 -2.96 -3.04 -23.53
N ILE A 239 -3.81 -2.55 -22.64
CA ILE A 239 -5.00 -1.78 -23.00
C ILE A 239 -4.56 -0.52 -23.77
N THR A 240 -4.83 -0.50 -25.08
CA THR A 240 -4.43 0.57 -26.00
C THR A 240 -5.62 1.11 -26.79
N GLY A 241 -5.59 2.41 -27.11
CA GLY A 241 -6.66 3.14 -27.80
C GLY A 241 -7.71 3.74 -26.87
N HIS A 242 -7.49 3.73 -25.54
CA HIS A 242 -8.41 4.35 -24.59
C HIS A 242 -8.11 5.85 -24.45
N PRO A 243 -9.10 6.77 -24.48
CA PRO A 243 -8.84 8.21 -24.45
C PRO A 243 -7.99 8.68 -23.26
N LEU A 244 -8.13 8.02 -22.11
CA LEU A 244 -7.38 8.35 -20.90
C LEU A 244 -5.94 7.86 -20.90
N GLU A 245 -5.50 7.02 -21.83
CA GLU A 245 -4.13 6.48 -21.86
C GLU A 245 -3.07 7.59 -22.02
N THR A 246 -3.45 8.71 -22.64
CA THR A 246 -2.53 9.85 -22.78
C THR A 246 -2.35 10.61 -21.46
N VAL A 247 -3.18 10.40 -20.44
CA VAL A 247 -3.16 11.14 -19.18
C VAL A 247 -2.86 10.22 -18.00
N ILE A 248 -3.43 9.02 -17.99
CA ILE A 248 -3.35 8.03 -16.94
C ILE A 248 -2.24 7.02 -17.26
N ASN A 249 -1.31 6.85 -16.32
CA ASN A 249 -0.26 5.84 -16.35
C ASN A 249 -0.82 4.50 -15.86
N GLY A 250 -1.52 3.80 -16.75
CA GLY A 250 -2.16 2.51 -16.47
C GLY A 250 -1.25 1.28 -16.70
N PRO A 251 -1.82 0.05 -16.66
CA PRO A 251 -1.06 -1.20 -16.79
C PRO A 251 -0.21 -1.27 -18.07
N ALA A 252 -0.69 -0.73 -19.18
CA ALA A 252 0.05 -0.73 -20.44
C ALA A 252 1.36 0.09 -20.35
N HIS A 253 1.33 1.23 -19.66
CA HIS A 253 2.51 2.07 -19.48
C HIS A 253 3.54 1.40 -18.56
N HIS A 254 3.07 0.80 -17.47
CA HIS A 254 3.91 0.09 -16.51
C HIS A 254 4.47 -1.22 -17.08
N THR A 255 3.72 -1.89 -17.96
CA THR A 255 4.23 -3.04 -18.73
C THR A 255 5.39 -2.61 -19.61
N LEU A 256 5.27 -1.49 -20.34
CA LEU A 256 6.41 -0.93 -21.08
C LEU A 256 7.57 -0.54 -20.16
N HIS A 257 7.29 -0.05 -18.95
CA HIS A 257 8.32 0.23 -17.96
C HIS A 257 9.11 -1.04 -17.59
N HIS A 258 8.46 -2.16 -17.30
CA HIS A 258 9.11 -3.45 -17.02
C HIS A 258 9.84 -4.05 -18.24
N LEU A 259 9.46 -3.68 -19.46
CA LEU A 259 10.09 -4.15 -20.69
C LEU A 259 11.34 -3.35 -21.08
N TYR A 260 11.31 -2.02 -20.88
CA TYR A 260 12.35 -1.09 -21.35
C TYR A 260 13.17 -0.46 -20.22
N PHE A 261 12.70 -0.51 -18.98
CA PHE A 261 13.31 0.02 -17.75
C PHE A 261 13.47 1.54 -17.68
N THR A 262 13.53 2.25 -18.80
CA THR A 262 13.91 3.67 -18.83
C THR A 262 12.77 4.64 -19.11
N VAL A 263 11.51 4.18 -19.06
CA VAL A 263 10.32 4.95 -19.49
C VAL A 263 9.18 4.81 -18.48
N ASN A 264 8.23 5.75 -18.48
CA ASN A 264 6.97 5.67 -17.73
C ASN A 264 7.14 5.40 -16.21
N TYR A 265 7.89 6.26 -15.50
CA TYR A 265 8.16 6.11 -14.07
C TYR A 265 7.01 6.61 -13.16
N GLY A 266 6.05 7.36 -13.68
CA GLY A 266 4.93 7.92 -12.92
C GLY A 266 4.04 6.84 -12.29
N GLN A 267 3.27 7.21 -11.26
CA GLN A 267 2.43 6.26 -10.54
C GLN A 267 1.02 6.21 -11.13
N TYR A 268 0.35 7.36 -11.26
CA TYR A 268 -1.03 7.44 -11.77
C TYR A 268 -1.13 8.19 -13.09
N PHE A 269 -0.22 9.15 -13.31
CA PHE A 269 -0.35 10.08 -14.42
C PHE A 269 0.92 10.12 -15.28
N THR A 270 0.76 10.56 -16.52
CA THR A 270 1.83 10.59 -17.52
C THR A 270 2.56 11.94 -17.60
N TRP A 271 2.05 12.98 -16.92
CA TRP A 271 2.55 14.35 -17.06
C TRP A 271 4.02 14.50 -16.62
N ALA A 272 4.41 13.87 -15.50
CA ALA A 272 5.77 13.94 -14.99
C ALA A 272 6.76 13.27 -15.96
N ASP A 273 6.37 12.13 -16.54
CA ASP A 273 7.13 11.46 -17.59
C ASP A 273 7.25 12.30 -18.86
N LYS A 274 6.18 12.99 -19.27
CA LYS A 274 6.22 13.89 -20.44
C LYS A 274 7.16 15.06 -20.21
N MET A 275 7.06 15.69 -19.03
CA MET A 275 7.93 16.80 -18.64
C MET A 275 9.39 16.36 -18.51
N GLY A 276 9.62 15.15 -18.00
CA GLY A 276 10.95 14.60 -17.78
C GLY A 276 11.56 13.85 -18.97
N GLY A 277 10.86 13.78 -20.12
CA GLY A 277 11.35 13.11 -21.32
C GLY A 277 11.43 11.59 -21.22
N SER A 278 10.69 10.95 -20.31
CA SER A 278 10.64 9.49 -20.13
C SER A 278 9.31 8.88 -20.59
N TYR A 279 8.40 9.68 -21.14
CA TYR A 279 7.11 9.19 -21.60
C TYR A 279 7.24 8.31 -22.84
N ARG A 280 6.64 7.12 -22.78
CA ARG A 280 6.47 6.22 -23.92
C ARG A 280 5.02 5.77 -24.00
N GLN A 281 4.35 6.26 -25.05
CA GLN A 281 2.99 5.89 -25.39
C GLN A 281 2.85 4.37 -25.65
N PRO A 282 1.93 3.68 -24.97
CA PRO A 282 1.53 2.32 -25.31
C PRO A 282 0.95 2.21 -26.73
N LYS A 283 1.37 1.18 -27.45
CA LYS A 283 0.88 0.86 -28.79
C LYS A 283 0.70 -0.64 -28.94
N LYS A 284 -0.25 -1.05 -29.78
CA LYS A 284 -0.54 -2.47 -30.04
C LYS A 284 0.69 -3.24 -30.53
N GLU A 285 1.54 -2.63 -31.34
CA GLU A 285 2.76 -3.28 -31.82
C GLU A 285 3.82 -3.56 -30.73
N LEU A 286 3.65 -2.99 -29.53
CA LEU A 286 4.56 -3.18 -28.39
C LEU A 286 4.04 -4.21 -27.38
N ASP A 287 2.92 -4.87 -27.67
CA ASP A 287 2.28 -5.83 -26.76
C ASP A 287 3.11 -7.13 -26.65
N PRO A 288 3.56 -7.53 -25.44
CA PRO A 288 4.29 -8.78 -25.25
C PRO A 288 3.47 -10.04 -25.62
N LEU A 289 2.14 -9.95 -25.70
CA LEU A 289 1.28 -11.06 -26.15
C LEU A 289 1.57 -11.47 -27.59
N LEU A 290 2.06 -10.55 -28.43
CA LEU A 290 2.44 -10.86 -29.80
C LEU A 290 3.56 -11.92 -29.84
N GLU A 291 4.52 -11.87 -28.90
CA GLU A 291 5.59 -12.89 -28.83
C GLU A 291 5.03 -14.27 -28.41
N VAL A 292 4.02 -14.30 -27.53
CA VAL A 292 3.33 -15.54 -27.13
C VAL A 292 2.63 -16.16 -28.35
N GLN A 293 1.83 -15.36 -29.06
CA GLN A 293 1.03 -15.80 -30.21
C GLN A 293 1.90 -16.30 -31.36
N LEU A 294 2.97 -15.58 -31.70
CA LEU A 294 3.93 -15.97 -32.75
C LEU A 294 4.61 -17.32 -32.46
N ARG A 295 4.76 -17.69 -31.19
CA ARG A 295 5.33 -18.99 -30.80
C ARG A 295 4.29 -20.10 -30.72
N GLY A 296 3.07 -19.79 -30.28
CA GLY A 296 1.94 -20.72 -30.31
C GLY A 296 1.68 -21.23 -31.73
N GLY A 297 1.57 -20.31 -32.70
CA GLY A 297 1.36 -20.66 -34.11
C GLY A 297 2.50 -21.44 -34.77
N LYS A 298 3.73 -21.40 -34.21
CA LYS A 298 4.87 -22.21 -34.68
C LYS A 298 4.90 -23.63 -34.13
N LYS A 299 4.13 -23.94 -33.09
CA LYS A 299 4.01 -25.30 -32.54
C LYS A 299 2.88 -26.10 -33.18
N GLU A 300 1.96 -25.43 -33.87
CA GLU A 300 0.80 -26.03 -34.56
C GLU A 300 1.04 -26.29 -36.05
N GLN A 301 2.20 -25.90 -36.59
CA GLN A 301 2.69 -26.23 -37.93
C GLN A 301 3.77 -27.31 -37.86
#